data_AF-A0A318USU1-F1
#
_entry.id   AF-A0A318USU1-F1
#
_cell.length_a   1.000
_cell.length_b   1.000
_cell.length_c   1.000
_cell.angle_alpha   90.00
_cell.angle_beta   90.00
_cell.angle_gamma   90.00
#
_symmetry.space_group_name_H-M   'P 1'
#
loop_
_entity.id
_entity.type
_entity.pdbx_description
1 polymer ?
#
loop_
_entity_poly.entity_id
_entity_poly.type
_entity_poly.pdbx_seq_one_letter_code
_entity_poly.pdbx_strand_id
1 'polypeptide(L)'
;MVCYRCIIVVRQQLQHLDLQVQEISLGTAFVCPDPSVNKLREIAASLKVLGFELIDKDKDKLIEGIRNTVIEIIHHSDLVEHVTFSQVLTDRLHKDYNYLIRLFSESEDLTIEKFIIQQKVEKVKELLQYGELNLKEISLKIGYISSAQLPINLNQLPVYLLDTLRL
;
A
#
# COMPACT_ATOMS: atom_id res chain seq x y z
N MET A 1 0.39 6.18 -4.94
CA MET A 1 1.79 6.16 -4.42
C MET A 1 1.88 4.96 -3.49
N VAL A 2 2.90 4.10 -3.57
CA VAL A 2 2.84 2.78 -2.90
C VAL A 2 3.98 2.48 -1.92
N CYS A 3 5.00 3.32 -1.83
CA CYS A 3 6.09 3.14 -0.86
C CYS A 3 6.80 4.47 -0.55
N TYR A 4 7.74 4.44 0.40
CA TYR A 4 8.51 5.62 0.79
C TYR A 4 9.31 6.26 -0.36
N ARG A 5 9.80 5.46 -1.33
CA ARG A 5 10.46 6.00 -2.52
C ARG A 5 9.50 6.85 -3.36
N CYS A 6 8.23 6.47 -3.49
CA CYS A 6 7.23 7.29 -4.16
C CYS A 6 7.05 8.64 -3.46
N ILE A 7 7.06 8.65 -2.12
CA ILE A 7 6.95 9.90 -1.33
C ILE A 7 8.12 10.83 -1.62
N ILE A 8 9.35 10.32 -1.64
CA ILE A 8 10.54 11.13 -1.96
C ILE A 8 10.43 11.73 -3.35
N VAL A 9 10.14 10.90 -4.36
CA VAL A 9 10.07 11.32 -5.76
C VAL A 9 8.98 12.38 -5.97
N VAL A 10 7.78 12.16 -5.44
CA VAL A 10 6.67 13.12 -5.57
C VAL A 10 6.99 14.42 -4.82
N ARG A 11 7.56 14.36 -3.61
CA ARG A 11 7.97 15.56 -2.87
C ARG A 11 8.96 16.40 -3.66
N GLN A 12 10.01 15.77 -4.19
CA GLN A 12 11.01 16.45 -5.01
C GLN A 12 10.37 17.10 -6.25
N GLN A 13 9.46 16.38 -6.90
CA GLN A 13 8.80 16.90 -8.10
C GLN A 13 7.91 18.11 -7.80
N LEU A 14 7.17 18.09 -6.68
CA LEU A 14 6.35 19.22 -6.24
C LEU A 14 7.22 20.43 -5.88
N GLN A 15 8.34 20.20 -5.19
CA GLN A 15 9.30 21.25 -4.85
C GLN A 15 9.96 21.89 -6.10
N HIS A 16 10.27 21.09 -7.13
CA HIS A 16 10.77 21.59 -8.41
C HIS A 16 9.75 22.45 -9.17
N LEU A 17 8.46 22.33 -8.84
CA LEU A 17 7.39 23.17 -9.37
C LEU A 17 7.12 24.40 -8.49
N ASP A 18 8.04 24.75 -7.60
CA ASP A 18 7.97 25.88 -6.66
C ASP A 18 6.81 25.78 -5.65
N LEU A 19 6.42 24.55 -5.29
CA LEU A 19 5.42 24.30 -4.25
C LEU A 19 6.09 23.89 -2.95
N GLN A 20 5.67 24.49 -1.84
CA GLN A 20 6.08 24.05 -0.52
C GLN A 20 5.22 22.85 -0.10
N VAL A 21 5.83 21.67 0.00
CA VAL A 21 5.16 20.47 0.54
C VAL A 21 5.11 20.57 2.05
N GLN A 22 3.90 20.80 2.60
CA GLN A 22 3.67 20.87 4.05
C GLN A 22 3.62 19.48 4.66
N GLU A 23 2.86 18.58 4.04
CA GLU A 23 2.70 17.19 4.46
C GLU A 23 2.59 16.30 3.23
N ILE A 24 3.12 15.09 3.32
CA ILE A 24 2.98 14.08 2.26
C ILE A 24 3.02 12.69 2.86
N SER A 25 2.08 11.86 2.44
CA SER A 25 1.92 10.47 2.85
C SER A 25 1.56 9.63 1.63
N LEU A 26 1.29 8.33 1.82
CA LEU A 26 0.89 7.48 0.71
C LEU A 26 -0.43 7.95 0.10
N GLY A 27 -0.34 8.47 -1.12
CA GLY A 27 -1.47 8.88 -1.94
C GLY A 27 -1.98 10.30 -1.70
N THR A 28 -1.41 11.05 -0.77
CA THR A 28 -1.80 12.44 -0.50
C THR A 28 -0.60 13.36 -0.28
N ALA A 29 -0.73 14.59 -0.74
CA ALA A 29 0.25 15.65 -0.51
C ALA A 29 -0.48 16.98 -0.28
N PHE A 30 -0.16 17.66 0.81
CA PHE A 30 -0.62 19.01 1.11
C PHE A 30 0.48 20.00 0.72
N VAL A 31 0.13 20.96 -0.13
CA VAL A 31 1.07 21.94 -0.68
C VAL A 31 0.59 23.36 -0.42
N CYS A 32 1.53 24.29 -0.31
CA CYS A 32 1.26 25.72 -0.20
C CYS A 32 2.14 26.49 -1.20
N PRO A 33 1.59 27.52 -1.88
CA PRO A 33 0.18 27.91 -1.90
C PRO A 33 -0.72 26.87 -2.61
N ASP A 34 -2.04 26.99 -2.42
CA ASP A 34 -3.00 26.16 -3.16
C ASP A 34 -2.78 26.35 -4.67
N PRO A 35 -2.61 25.26 -5.44
CA PRO A 35 -2.27 25.36 -6.85
C PRO A 35 -3.47 25.87 -7.65
N SER A 36 -3.21 26.84 -8.54
CA SER A 36 -4.20 27.26 -9.53
C SER A 36 -4.54 26.12 -10.49
N VAL A 37 -5.65 26.22 -11.24
CA VAL A 37 -6.05 25.22 -12.24
C VAL A 37 -4.94 24.94 -13.27
N ASN A 38 -4.21 25.98 -13.69
CA ASN A 38 -3.08 25.81 -14.62
C ASN A 38 -1.93 25.07 -13.94
N LYS A 39 -1.63 25.42 -12.68
CA LYS A 39 -0.57 24.75 -11.92
C LYS A 39 -0.91 23.28 -11.64
N LEU A 40 -2.18 22.95 -11.37
CA LEU A 40 -2.64 21.57 -11.26
C LEU A 40 -2.40 20.75 -12.54
N ARG A 41 -2.59 21.35 -13.72
CA ARG A 41 -2.28 20.67 -14.99
C ARG A 41 -0.77 20.44 -15.17
N GLU A 42 0.06 21.40 -14.78
CA GLU A 42 1.52 21.23 -14.77
C GLU A 42 1.95 20.10 -13.84
N ILE A 43 1.41 20.07 -12.62
CA ILE A 43 1.65 19.00 -11.65
C ILE A 43 1.23 17.66 -12.24
N ALA A 44 0.01 17.56 -12.80
CA ALA A 44 -0.51 16.34 -13.39
C ALA A 44 0.40 15.81 -14.51
N ALA A 45 0.79 16.69 -15.45
CA ALA A 45 1.67 16.31 -16.55
C ALA A 45 3.04 15.86 -16.04
N SER A 46 3.60 16.60 -15.09
CA SER A 46 4.91 16.32 -14.51
C SER A 46 4.94 15.00 -13.73
N LEU A 47 3.90 14.71 -12.95
CA LEU A 47 3.77 13.47 -12.20
C LEU A 47 3.49 12.27 -13.12
N LYS A 48 2.75 12.49 -14.22
CA LYS A 48 2.44 11.45 -15.20
C LYS A 48 3.68 10.89 -15.89
N VAL A 49 4.69 11.73 -16.15
CA VAL A 49 5.98 11.27 -16.69
C VAL A 49 6.68 10.28 -15.74
N LEU A 50 6.44 10.42 -14.44
CA LEU A 50 6.99 9.55 -13.39
C LEU A 50 6.07 8.35 -13.08
N GLY A 51 4.99 8.17 -13.83
CA GLY A 51 4.01 7.10 -13.64
C GLY A 51 2.98 7.36 -12.54
N PHE A 52 2.82 8.61 -12.09
CA PHE A 52 1.79 9.00 -11.11
C PHE A 52 0.64 9.75 -11.77
N GLU A 53 -0.59 9.49 -11.34
CA GLU A 53 -1.77 10.21 -11.82
C GLU A 53 -2.44 10.96 -10.66
N LEU A 54 -2.96 12.16 -10.96
CA LEU A 54 -3.82 12.89 -10.03
C LEU A 54 -5.23 12.30 -10.07
N ILE A 55 -5.78 12.04 -8.89
CA ILE A 55 -7.08 11.41 -8.74
C ILE A 55 -8.12 12.49 -8.47
N ASP A 56 -9.14 12.57 -9.34
CA ASP A 56 -10.21 13.55 -9.20
C ASP A 56 -11.54 12.92 -8.74
N LYS A 57 -11.84 11.70 -9.18
CA LYS A 57 -13.10 11.01 -8.87
C LYS A 57 -13.10 10.48 -7.44
N ASP A 58 -14.19 10.74 -6.71
CA ASP A 58 -14.33 10.31 -5.31
C ASP A 58 -14.23 8.80 -5.11
N LYS A 59 -14.74 8.01 -6.07
CA LYS A 59 -14.61 6.55 -6.06
C LYS A 59 -13.15 6.12 -6.12
N ASP A 60 -12.39 6.70 -7.05
CA ASP A 60 -10.97 6.38 -7.24
C ASP A 60 -10.15 6.80 -6.01
N LYS A 61 -10.49 7.93 -5.37
CA LYS A 61 -9.89 8.36 -4.11
C LYS A 61 -10.13 7.36 -2.98
N LEU A 62 -11.34 6.81 -2.88
CA LEU A 62 -11.66 5.79 -1.88
C LEU A 62 -10.89 4.49 -2.12
N ILE A 63 -10.80 4.03 -3.37
CA ILE A 63 -10.05 2.81 -3.72
C ILE A 63 -8.57 2.96 -3.39
N GLU A 64 -7.97 4.10 -3.75
CA GLU A 64 -6.59 4.42 -3.38
C GLU A 64 -6.41 4.56 -1.87
N GLY A 65 -7.39 5.15 -1.17
CA GLY A 65 -7.43 5.20 0.29
C GLY A 65 -7.39 3.81 0.94
N ILE A 66 -8.14 2.84 0.40
CA ILE A 66 -8.11 1.44 0.84
C ILE A 66 -6.70 0.86 0.62
N ARG A 67 -6.15 0.99 -0.61
CA ARG A 67 -4.82 0.48 -0.94
C ARG A 67 -3.75 1.03 0.01
N ASN A 68 -3.70 2.34 0.15
CA ASN A 68 -2.68 3.03 0.94
C ASN A 68 -2.78 2.67 2.42
N THR A 69 -4.00 2.58 2.96
CA THR A 69 -4.22 2.14 4.36
C THR A 69 -3.71 0.72 4.59
N VAL A 70 -4.01 -0.21 3.67
CA VAL A 70 -3.55 -1.61 3.78
C VAL A 70 -2.03 -1.71 3.68
N ILE A 71 -1.42 -1.01 2.72
CA ILE A 71 0.03 -0.99 2.52
C ILE A 71 0.72 -0.40 3.75
N GLU A 72 0.23 0.73 4.26
CA GLU A 72 0.78 1.40 5.44
C GLU A 72 0.79 0.47 6.66
N ILE A 73 -0.35 -0.18 6.95
CA ILE A 73 -0.44 -1.11 8.08
C ILE A 73 0.53 -2.28 7.91
N ILE A 74 0.59 -2.90 6.73
CA ILE A 74 1.35 -4.15 6.56
C ILE A 74 2.85 -3.90 6.45
N HIS A 75 3.26 -2.86 5.75
CA HIS A 75 4.67 -2.62 5.41
C HIS A 75 5.37 -1.62 6.32
N HIS A 76 4.60 -0.75 6.99
CA HIS A 76 5.13 0.40 7.73
C HIS A 76 4.65 0.48 9.20
N SER A 77 3.85 -0.48 9.68
CA SER A 77 3.49 -0.60 11.10
C SER A 77 4.10 -1.85 11.74
N ASP A 78 4.49 -1.74 13.01
CA ASP A 78 5.03 -2.85 13.79
C ASP A 78 3.96 -3.82 14.32
N LEU A 79 2.66 -3.53 14.13
CA LEU A 79 1.54 -4.15 14.86
C LEU A 79 0.56 -4.96 14.01
N VAL A 80 0.96 -5.53 12.88
CA VAL A 80 0.06 -6.23 11.93
C VAL A 80 -0.78 -7.35 12.58
N GLU A 81 -0.28 -7.99 13.64
CA GLU A 81 -0.89 -9.16 14.30
C GLU A 81 -2.26 -8.90 14.95
N HIS A 82 -2.59 -7.65 15.31
CA HIS A 82 -3.84 -7.33 16.04
C HIS A 82 -4.75 -6.32 15.31
N VAL A 83 -4.50 -6.04 14.04
CA VAL A 83 -5.27 -5.04 13.30
C VAL A 83 -6.58 -5.61 12.75
N THR A 84 -7.69 -4.97 13.10
CA THR A 84 -8.99 -5.20 12.47
C THR A 84 -9.15 -4.27 11.26
N PHE A 85 -8.80 -4.74 10.06
CA PHE A 85 -8.82 -3.91 8.84
C PHE A 85 -10.18 -3.28 8.56
N SER A 86 -11.29 -3.96 8.87
CA SER A 86 -12.63 -3.41 8.68
C SER A 86 -12.89 -2.16 9.52
N GLN A 87 -12.43 -2.16 10.78
CA GLN A 87 -12.52 -1.00 11.67
C GLN A 87 -11.62 0.13 11.16
N VAL A 88 -10.35 -0.16 10.89
CA VAL A 88 -9.40 0.87 10.44
C VAL A 88 -9.83 1.53 9.13
N LEU A 89 -10.31 0.75 8.16
CA LEU A 89 -10.79 1.27 6.88
C LEU A 89 -12.05 2.11 7.05
N THR A 90 -12.99 1.68 7.90
CA THR A 90 -14.21 2.44 8.20
C THR A 90 -13.87 3.78 8.87
N ASP A 91 -12.97 3.75 9.86
CA ASP A 91 -12.57 4.93 10.63
C ASP A 91 -11.81 5.95 9.76
N ARG A 92 -10.88 5.49 8.92
CA ARG A 92 -10.06 6.37 8.08
C ARG A 92 -10.79 6.91 6.86
N LEU A 93 -11.68 6.12 6.25
CA LEU A 93 -12.35 6.50 5.00
C LEU A 93 -13.76 7.02 5.23
N HIS A 94 -14.27 6.98 6.46
CA HIS A 94 -15.59 7.46 6.86
C HIS A 94 -16.73 6.86 6.01
N LYS A 95 -16.62 5.57 5.71
CA LYS A 95 -17.61 4.79 4.93
C LYS A 95 -17.78 3.41 5.54
N ASP A 96 -18.99 2.86 5.45
CA ASP A 96 -19.28 1.49 5.91
C ASP A 96 -18.42 0.45 5.17
N TYR A 97 -17.94 -0.54 5.90
CA TYR A 97 -17.05 -1.57 5.36
C TYR A 97 -17.69 -2.37 4.21
N ASN A 98 -19.00 -2.63 4.23
CA ASN A 98 -19.66 -3.34 3.12
C ASN A 98 -19.66 -2.51 1.83
N TYR A 99 -19.80 -1.19 1.95
CA TYR A 99 -19.68 -0.30 0.80
C TYR A 99 -18.25 -0.34 0.24
N LEU A 100 -17.24 -0.31 1.10
CA LEU A 100 -15.83 -0.36 0.70
C LEU A 100 -15.48 -1.68 -0.02
N ILE A 101 -15.93 -2.83 0.49
CA ILE A 101 -15.71 -4.13 -0.17
C ILE A 101 -16.32 -4.14 -1.58
N ARG A 102 -17.57 -3.69 -1.72
CA ARG A 102 -18.28 -3.66 -3.00
C ARG A 102 -17.57 -2.73 -3.97
N LEU A 103 -17.25 -1.51 -3.54
CA LEU A 103 -16.56 -0.52 -4.37
C LEU A 103 -15.21 -1.04 -4.86
N PHE A 104 -14.43 -1.64 -3.97
CA PHE A 104 -13.11 -2.18 -4.32
C PHE A 104 -13.23 -3.33 -5.31
N SER A 105 -14.14 -4.27 -5.07
CA SER A 105 -14.33 -5.45 -5.95
C SER A 105 -14.98 -5.11 -7.30
N GLU A 106 -15.69 -3.98 -7.39
CA GLU A 106 -16.24 -3.46 -8.66
C GLU A 106 -15.16 -2.79 -9.52
N SER A 107 -14.10 -2.28 -8.90
CA SER A 107 -13.03 -1.54 -9.59
C SER A 107 -11.75 -2.33 -9.79
N GLU A 108 -11.53 -3.38 -8.99
CA GLU A 108 -10.32 -4.18 -8.98
C GLU A 108 -10.67 -5.65 -9.22
N ASP A 109 -9.76 -6.41 -9.83
CA ASP A 109 -9.96 -7.84 -10.12
C ASP A 109 -9.88 -8.75 -8.88
N LEU A 110 -9.82 -8.17 -7.68
CA LEU A 110 -9.61 -8.87 -6.40
C LEU A 110 -10.33 -8.18 -5.24
N THR A 111 -10.67 -8.93 -4.20
CA THR A 111 -11.33 -8.41 -3.01
C THR A 111 -10.32 -7.79 -2.03
N ILE A 112 -10.79 -6.95 -1.10
CA ILE A 112 -9.95 -6.35 -0.05
C ILE A 112 -9.21 -7.44 0.75
N GLU A 113 -9.86 -8.55 1.07
CA GLU A 113 -9.27 -9.67 1.81
C GLU A 113 -8.12 -10.30 1.02
N LYS A 114 -8.32 -10.53 -0.29
CA LYS A 114 -7.27 -11.05 -1.17
C LYS A 114 -6.11 -10.06 -1.29
N PHE A 115 -6.40 -8.76 -1.37
CA PHE A 115 -5.39 -7.71 -1.39
C PHE A 115 -4.54 -7.71 -0.11
N ILE A 116 -5.16 -7.79 1.06
CA ILE A 116 -4.48 -7.86 2.36
C ILE A 116 -3.55 -9.08 2.40
N ILE A 117 -4.03 -10.26 1.99
CA ILE A 117 -3.21 -11.47 1.93
C ILE A 117 -2.01 -11.28 1.00
N GLN A 118 -2.23 -10.70 -0.19
CA GLN A 118 -1.16 -10.41 -1.14
C GLN A 118 -0.10 -9.49 -0.54
N GLN A 119 -0.51 -8.40 0.10
CA GLN A 119 0.42 -7.47 0.75
C GLN A 119 1.19 -8.12 1.90
N LYS A 120 0.53 -8.97 2.70
CA LYS A 120 1.20 -9.77 3.74
C LYS A 120 2.28 -10.68 3.15
N VAL A 121 1.99 -11.35 2.03
CA VAL A 121 2.95 -12.19 1.32
C VAL A 121 4.13 -11.37 0.78
N GLU A 122 3.89 -10.19 0.22
CA GLU A 122 4.98 -9.30 -0.21
C GLU A 122 5.87 -8.88 0.98
N LYS A 123 5.29 -8.61 2.14
CA LYS A 123 6.07 -8.32 3.36
C LYS A 123 6.87 -9.52 3.85
N VAL A 124 6.32 -10.73 3.77
CA VAL A 124 7.07 -11.98 4.07
C VAL A 124 8.29 -12.08 3.16
N LYS A 125 8.12 -11.89 1.85
CA LYS A 125 9.21 -11.96 0.87
C LYS A 125 10.31 -10.95 1.18
N GLU A 126 9.92 -9.72 1.52
CA GLU A 126 10.84 -8.68 1.95
C GLU A 126 11.66 -9.11 3.19
N LEU A 127 10.99 -9.60 4.24
CA LEU A 127 11.66 -10.02 5.49
C LEU A 127 12.58 -11.23 5.29
N LEU A 128 12.17 -12.20 4.46
CA LEU A 128 12.99 -13.37 4.12
C LEU A 128 14.25 -12.99 3.34
N GLN A 129 14.15 -12.02 2.42
CA GLN A 129 15.30 -11.57 1.63
C GLN A 129 16.40 -10.94 2.51
N TYR A 130 16.02 -10.26 3.59
CA TYR A 130 16.98 -9.69 4.54
C TYR A 130 17.59 -10.73 5.49
N GLY A 131 17.04 -11.95 5.57
CA GLY A 131 17.60 -13.06 6.36
C GLY A 131 17.49 -12.88 7.88
N GLU A 132 16.72 -11.90 8.36
CA GLU A 132 16.68 -11.51 9.77
C GLU A 132 15.70 -12.33 10.62
N LEU A 133 14.77 -13.08 10.02
CA LEU A 133 13.72 -13.83 10.72
C LEU A 133 13.46 -15.19 10.07
N ASN A 134 13.19 -16.22 10.90
CA ASN A 134 12.75 -17.52 10.42
C ASN A 134 11.22 -17.54 10.18
N LEU A 135 10.73 -18.54 9.42
CA LEU A 135 9.32 -18.65 9.01
C LEU A 135 8.32 -18.60 10.19
N LYS A 136 8.73 -19.08 11.37
CA LYS A 136 7.89 -19.10 12.56
C LYS A 136 7.75 -17.68 13.15
N GLU A 137 8.84 -16.93 13.22
CA GLU A 137 8.84 -15.53 13.67
C GLU A 137 8.05 -14.63 12.71
N ILE A 138 8.14 -14.89 11.41
CA ILE A 138 7.40 -14.16 10.38
C ILE A 138 5.88 -14.47 10.48
N SER A 139 5.50 -15.72 10.75
CA SER A 139 4.08 -16.08 10.91
C SER A 139 3.40 -15.34 12.07
N LEU A 140 4.12 -15.17 13.18
CA LEU A 140 3.65 -14.42 14.35
C LEU A 140 3.50 -12.93 14.01
N LYS A 141 4.56 -12.29 13.50
CA LYS A 141 4.54 -10.85 13.16
C LYS A 141 3.42 -10.44 12.19
N ILE A 142 3.03 -11.32 11.28
CA ILE A 142 2.04 -11.03 10.24
C ILE A 142 0.61 -11.43 10.67
N GLY A 143 0.45 -12.01 11.86
CA GLY A 143 -0.83 -12.43 12.42
C GLY A 143 -1.41 -13.69 11.80
N TYR A 144 -0.56 -14.59 11.30
CA TYR A 144 -0.98 -15.96 11.00
C TYR A 144 -0.90 -16.76 12.31
N ILE A 145 -2.05 -16.95 12.95
CA ILE A 145 -2.17 -17.58 14.29
C ILE A 145 -1.71 -19.06 14.30
N SER A 146 -1.43 -19.65 13.14
CA SER A 146 -0.92 -21.02 13.04
C SER A 146 -0.08 -21.23 11.79
N SER A 147 0.98 -22.03 11.93
CA SER A 147 1.79 -22.57 10.82
C SER A 147 0.96 -23.33 9.78
N ALA A 148 -0.31 -23.64 10.06
CA ALA A 148 -1.25 -24.30 9.16
C ALA A 148 -2.05 -23.35 8.23
N GLN A 149 -1.98 -22.03 8.43
CA GLN A 149 -2.71 -21.03 7.64
C GLN A 149 -1.83 -20.16 6.74
N LEU A 150 -0.55 -20.49 6.62
CA LEU A 150 0.27 -20.09 5.48
C LEU A 150 0.07 -21.15 4.39
N PRO A 151 -0.86 -20.99 3.42
CA PRO A 151 -0.80 -21.78 2.20
C PRO A 151 0.35 -21.22 1.35
N ILE A 152 1.57 -21.31 1.84
CA ILE A 152 2.74 -21.29 0.96
C ILE A 152 2.70 -22.67 0.31
N ASN A 153 1.96 -22.80 -0.80
CA ASN A 153 2.27 -23.86 -1.73
C ASN A 153 3.62 -23.48 -2.36
N LEU A 154 4.69 -24.00 -1.77
CA LEU A 154 6.09 -23.76 -2.16
C LEU A 154 6.31 -23.96 -3.67
N ASN A 155 5.45 -24.76 -4.33
CA ASN A 155 5.50 -25.02 -5.77
C ASN A 155 5.06 -23.85 -6.67
N GLN A 156 4.53 -22.75 -6.11
CA GLN A 156 4.17 -21.54 -6.86
C GLN A 156 5.14 -20.37 -6.68
N LEU A 157 6.21 -20.57 -5.90
CA LEU A 157 7.30 -19.60 -5.83
C LEU A 157 8.20 -19.76 -7.07
N PRO A 158 8.66 -18.67 -7.68
CA PRO A 158 9.60 -18.77 -8.79
C PRO A 158 10.88 -19.50 -8.32
N VAL A 159 11.39 -20.39 -9.17
CA VAL A 159 12.40 -21.42 -8.83
C VAL A 159 13.62 -20.87 -8.08
N TYR A 160 14.00 -19.61 -8.30
CA TYR A 160 15.12 -18.96 -7.60
C TYR A 160 14.92 -18.78 -6.08
N LEU A 161 13.69 -18.89 -5.57
CA LEU A 161 13.35 -18.86 -4.13
C LEU A 161 13.39 -20.25 -3.48
N LEU A 162 13.41 -21.33 -4.26
CA LEU A 162 13.52 -22.70 -3.73
C LEU A 162 14.97 -23.07 -3.37
N ASP A 163 15.94 -22.49 -4.08
CA ASP A 163 17.36 -22.70 -3.81
C ASP A 163 17.85 -22.02 -2.53
N THR A 164 17.14 -21.00 -2.05
CA THR A 164 17.43 -20.30 -0.78
C THR A 164 16.86 -21.01 0.46
N LEU A 165 16.00 -22.03 0.28
CA LEU A 165 15.35 -22.77 1.36
C LEU A 165 15.91 -24.19 1.57
N ARG A 166 17.06 -24.51 0.95
CA ARG A 166 17.70 -25.83 1.02
C ARG A 166 19.05 -25.86 1.75
N LEU A 167 19.37 -24.85 2.55
CA LEU A 167 20.51 -24.86 3.48
C LEU A 167 20.05 -24.64 4.92
#